data_AF-A0A8C6MJW7-F1
#
_entry.id   AF-A0A8C6MJW7-F1
#
_cell.length_a   1.000
_cell.length_b   1.000
_cell.length_c   1.000
_cell.angle_alpha   90.00
_cell.angle_beta   90.00
_cell.angle_gamma   90.00
#
_symmetry.space_group_name_H-M   'P 1'
#
loop_
_entity.id
_entity.type
_entity.pdbx_description
1 polymer ?
#
loop_
_entity_poly.entity_id
_entity_poly.type
_entity_poly.pdbx_seq_one_letter_code
_entity_poly.pdbx_strand_id
1 'polypeptide(L)'
;MASSNLTKVVLLACGSFNPITNMHLRMFELARDHLEDTGQFTVVKGIISPVGDAYKKQGLIEASHRLEMARLATEDSQWITVDSWECDQSEWMETAKVVQHHHNKLLVAEDNTDDVDSVSAAKKRRVEEKPLDSSGIKTPLRKIALKLKQRKVIEQQGDLYIIKTISSFRNYTISFKIDQMFEEYTKGLDERVVKSVVSWQGNKLVCEQIGEKRNRGWAHWMEGDKLHLELYCEGEVCKQVFKRA
;
A
#
# COMPACT_ATOMS: atom_id res chain seq x y z
N MET A 1 -12.17 1.67 32.85
CA MET A 1 -12.06 1.97 31.41
C MET A 1 -12.39 0.68 30.68
N ALA A 2 -13.49 0.62 29.93
CA ALA A 2 -13.88 -0.59 29.21
C ALA A 2 -12.89 -0.79 28.04
N SER A 3 -12.20 -1.93 28.03
CA SER A 3 -11.49 -2.39 26.84
C SER A 3 -12.52 -2.49 25.71
N SER A 4 -12.45 -1.60 24.73
CA SER A 4 -13.26 -1.73 23.52
C SER A 4 -12.74 -2.96 22.76
N ASN A 5 -13.37 -4.12 22.98
CA ASN A 5 -13.08 -5.33 22.22
C ASN A 5 -13.56 -5.13 20.78
N LEU A 6 -12.67 -4.59 19.94
CA LEU A 6 -12.87 -4.50 18.50
C LEU A 6 -13.02 -5.91 17.93
N THR A 7 -14.00 -6.10 17.06
CA THR A 7 -14.20 -7.39 16.40
C THR A 7 -13.13 -7.56 15.33
N LYS A 8 -12.30 -8.60 15.47
CA LYS A 8 -11.30 -8.96 14.46
C LYS A 8 -12.00 -9.52 13.23
N VAL A 9 -11.62 -9.04 12.05
CA VAL A 9 -12.20 -9.49 10.78
C VAL A 9 -11.13 -9.81 9.77
N VAL A 10 -11.40 -10.81 8.94
CA VAL A 10 -10.58 -11.19 7.78
C VAL A 10 -11.36 -10.89 6.52
N LEU A 11 -10.72 -10.25 5.55
CA LEU A 11 -11.29 -10.00 4.24
C LEU A 11 -10.91 -11.13 3.30
N LEU A 12 -11.88 -11.68 2.57
CA LEU A 12 -11.68 -12.75 1.59
C LEU A 12 -12.22 -12.30 0.24
N ALA A 13 -11.39 -12.36 -0.81
CA ALA A 13 -11.81 -12.15 -2.18
C ALA A 13 -11.60 -13.44 -2.99
N CYS A 14 -12.71 -14.06 -3.38
CA CYS A 14 -12.71 -15.19 -4.30
C CYS A 14 -12.88 -14.66 -5.73
N GLY A 15 -12.17 -15.22 -6.70
CA GLY A 15 -12.31 -14.74 -8.08
C GLY A 15 -11.36 -15.35 -9.09
N SER A 16 -11.56 -14.99 -10.35
CA SER A 16 -10.71 -15.46 -11.44
C SER A 16 -9.29 -14.91 -11.38
N PHE A 17 -9.11 -13.61 -11.09
CA PHE A 17 -7.80 -12.93 -11.13
C PHE A 17 -7.01 -13.23 -12.42
N ASN A 18 -7.66 -13.02 -13.57
CA ASN A 18 -7.15 -13.35 -14.91
C ASN A 18 -6.96 -12.10 -15.80
N PRO A 19 -5.89 -11.31 -15.63
CA PRO A 19 -4.92 -11.36 -14.53
C PRO A 19 -5.41 -10.58 -13.30
N ILE A 20 -4.72 -10.74 -12.16
CA ILE A 20 -4.87 -9.83 -11.04
C ILE A 20 -4.55 -8.39 -11.47
N THR A 21 -5.19 -7.42 -10.84
CA THR A 21 -4.98 -5.99 -11.12
C THR A 21 -4.90 -5.22 -9.82
N ASN A 22 -4.31 -4.03 -9.87
CA ASN A 22 -4.25 -3.12 -8.72
C ASN A 22 -5.64 -2.75 -8.16
N MET A 23 -6.71 -2.87 -8.95
CA MET A 23 -8.08 -2.65 -8.46
C MET A 23 -8.54 -3.72 -7.48
N HIS A 24 -8.06 -4.96 -7.62
CA HIS A 24 -8.34 -6.03 -6.66
C HIS A 24 -7.68 -5.73 -5.31
N LEU A 25 -6.40 -5.33 -5.32
CA LEU A 25 -5.69 -4.92 -4.10
C LEU A 25 -6.37 -3.71 -3.46
N ARG A 26 -6.80 -2.74 -4.28
CA ARG A 26 -7.51 -1.56 -3.77
C ARG A 26 -8.85 -1.90 -3.11
N MET A 27 -9.53 -2.95 -3.57
CA MET A 27 -10.78 -3.42 -2.96
C MET A 27 -10.57 -3.79 -1.48
N PHE A 28 -9.48 -4.49 -1.17
CA PHE A 28 -9.10 -4.82 0.20
C PHE A 28 -8.84 -3.57 1.03
N GLU A 29 -8.09 -2.62 0.49
CA GLU A 29 -7.76 -1.38 1.18
C GLU A 29 -8.99 -0.54 1.50
N LEU A 30 -9.90 -0.37 0.54
CA LEU A 30 -11.15 0.35 0.74
C LEU A 30 -12.04 -0.33 1.79
N ALA A 31 -12.13 -1.65 1.75
CA ALA A 31 -12.92 -2.41 2.72
C ALA A 31 -12.32 -2.31 4.12
N ARG A 32 -10.99 -2.39 4.26
CA ARG A 32 -10.31 -2.19 5.54
C ARG A 32 -10.56 -0.80 6.11
N ASP A 33 -10.26 0.25 5.33
CA ASP A 33 -10.44 1.63 5.76
C ASP A 33 -11.87 1.85 6.25
N HIS A 34 -12.87 1.37 5.50
CA HIS A 34 -14.28 1.50 5.87
C HIS A 34 -14.62 0.80 7.19
N LEU A 35 -14.15 -0.43 7.39
CA LEU A 35 -14.43 -1.22 8.59
C LEU A 35 -13.75 -0.62 9.83
N GLU A 36 -12.49 -0.22 9.71
CA GLU A 36 -11.74 0.37 10.82
C GLU A 36 -12.25 1.76 11.20
N ASP A 37 -12.70 2.56 10.22
CA ASP A 37 -13.31 3.87 10.45
C ASP A 37 -14.58 3.80 11.30
N THR A 38 -15.28 2.66 11.33
CA THR A 38 -16.45 2.49 12.20
C THR A 38 -16.10 2.45 13.68
N GLY A 39 -14.83 2.22 14.03
CA GLY A 39 -14.39 2.01 15.40
C GLY A 39 -14.93 0.72 16.04
N GLN A 40 -15.49 -0.20 15.24
CA GLN A 40 -16.06 -1.48 15.72
C GLN A 40 -15.21 -2.69 15.32
N PHE A 41 -14.44 -2.56 14.23
CA PHE A 41 -13.71 -3.65 13.62
C PHE A 41 -12.21 -3.36 13.53
N THR A 42 -11.42 -4.44 13.52
CA THR A 42 -9.99 -4.40 13.18
C THR A 42 -9.73 -5.44 12.11
N VAL A 43 -9.19 -5.02 10.96
CA VAL A 43 -8.91 -5.95 9.87
C VAL A 43 -7.55 -6.57 10.09
N VAL A 44 -7.52 -7.87 10.38
CA VAL A 44 -6.28 -8.57 10.75
C VAL A 44 -5.60 -9.24 9.57
N LYS A 45 -6.34 -9.54 8.49
CA LYS A 45 -5.80 -10.22 7.30
C LYS A 45 -6.68 -10.02 6.07
N GLY A 46 -6.06 -9.99 4.89
CA GLY A 46 -6.70 -10.10 3.58
C GLY A 46 -6.27 -11.39 2.88
N ILE A 47 -7.21 -12.10 2.24
CA ILE A 47 -6.96 -13.35 1.53
C ILE A 47 -7.50 -13.23 0.10
N ILE A 48 -6.62 -13.39 -0.87
CA ILE A 48 -6.97 -13.59 -2.28
C ILE A 48 -7.03 -15.09 -2.52
N SER A 49 -8.20 -15.60 -2.93
CA SER A 49 -8.43 -17.00 -3.30
C SER A 49 -8.74 -17.10 -4.80
N PRO A 50 -7.75 -17.39 -5.66
CA PRO A 50 -8.00 -17.61 -7.07
C PRO A 50 -8.78 -18.90 -7.30
N VAL A 51 -9.77 -18.84 -8.19
CA VAL A 51 -10.54 -20.01 -8.58
C VAL A 51 -9.66 -21.04 -9.27
N GLY A 52 -9.88 -22.33 -9.04
CA GLY A 52 -9.19 -23.42 -9.73
C GLY A 52 -9.65 -23.63 -11.19
N ASP A 53 -8.89 -24.43 -11.94
CA ASP A 53 -9.13 -24.65 -13.37
C ASP A 53 -10.39 -25.48 -13.66
N ALA A 54 -10.90 -26.20 -12.65
CA ALA A 54 -12.17 -26.91 -12.73
C ALA A 54 -13.40 -25.98 -12.88
N TYR A 55 -13.25 -24.67 -12.70
CA TYR A 55 -14.31 -23.68 -12.97
C TYR A 55 -14.67 -23.55 -14.45
N LYS A 56 -13.78 -23.94 -15.38
CA LYS A 56 -14.04 -24.06 -16.83
C LYS A 56 -14.59 -22.80 -17.53
N LYS A 57 -14.43 -21.60 -16.96
CA LYS A 57 -14.80 -20.35 -17.65
C LYS A 57 -13.85 -20.11 -18.84
N GLN A 58 -14.43 -19.86 -20.02
CA GLN A 58 -13.66 -19.64 -21.24
C GLN A 58 -12.70 -18.44 -21.12
N GLY A 59 -11.49 -18.60 -21.66
CA GLY A 59 -10.44 -17.58 -21.65
C GLY A 59 -9.67 -17.45 -20.35
N LEU A 60 -9.90 -18.33 -19.36
CA LEU A 60 -9.05 -18.44 -18.19
C LEU A 60 -7.69 -19.00 -18.55
N ILE A 61 -6.63 -18.27 -18.20
CA ILE A 61 -5.29 -18.87 -18.14
C ILE A 61 -5.20 -19.80 -16.92
N GLU A 62 -4.26 -20.75 -16.98
CA GLU A 62 -4.03 -21.76 -15.95
C GLU A 62 -3.92 -21.17 -14.53
N ALA A 63 -4.47 -21.88 -13.55
CA ALA A 63 -4.50 -21.47 -12.15
C ALA A 63 -3.09 -21.20 -11.60
N SER A 64 -2.10 -21.99 -12.02
CA SER A 64 -0.69 -21.82 -11.64
C SER A 64 -0.16 -20.43 -11.98
N HIS A 65 -0.39 -19.94 -13.21
CA HIS A 65 0.01 -18.61 -13.66
C HIS A 65 -0.74 -17.50 -12.92
N ARG A 66 -2.04 -17.67 -12.69
CA ARG A 66 -2.86 -16.67 -11.96
C ARG A 66 -2.44 -16.56 -10.50
N LEU A 67 -2.16 -17.70 -9.87
CA LEU A 67 -1.66 -17.79 -8.51
C LEU A 67 -0.32 -17.07 -8.38
N GLU A 68 0.60 -17.31 -9.31
CA GLU A 68 1.92 -16.65 -9.27
C GLU A 68 1.82 -15.15 -9.52
N MET A 69 1.00 -14.71 -10.48
CA MET A 69 0.74 -13.28 -10.68
C MET A 69 0.11 -12.64 -9.43
N ALA A 70 -0.82 -13.33 -8.77
CA ALA A 70 -1.41 -12.87 -7.52
C ALA A 70 -0.35 -12.73 -6.42
N ARG A 71 0.54 -13.71 -6.25
CA ARG A 71 1.62 -13.68 -5.26
C ARG A 71 2.55 -12.49 -5.49
N LEU A 72 3.00 -12.30 -6.72
CA LEU A 72 3.84 -11.16 -7.12
C LEU A 72 3.13 -9.83 -6.87
N ALA A 73 1.83 -9.73 -7.19
CA ALA A 73 1.05 -8.52 -6.96
C ALA A 73 0.88 -8.20 -5.47
N THR A 74 0.94 -9.20 -4.59
CA THR A 74 0.86 -9.03 -3.13
C THR A 74 2.21 -9.01 -2.41
N GLU A 75 3.34 -9.13 -3.12
CA GLU A 75 4.68 -9.29 -2.51
C GLU A 75 5.02 -8.17 -1.51
N ASP A 76 4.70 -6.92 -1.85
CA ASP A 76 4.95 -5.75 -1.00
C ASP A 76 3.85 -5.51 0.06
N SER A 77 2.79 -6.33 0.10
CA SER A 77 1.70 -6.19 1.07
C SER A 77 2.04 -6.87 2.39
N GLN A 78 1.85 -6.15 3.50
CA GLN A 78 2.10 -6.67 4.84
C GLN A 78 0.93 -7.48 5.42
N TRP A 79 -0.24 -7.44 4.80
CA TRP A 79 -1.47 -7.97 5.40
C TRP A 79 -2.37 -8.74 4.42
N ILE A 80 -2.11 -8.63 3.11
CA ILE A 80 -2.83 -9.38 2.07
C ILE A 80 -1.96 -10.55 1.63
N THR A 81 -2.53 -11.75 1.70
CA THR A 81 -1.88 -13.00 1.28
C THR A 81 -2.69 -13.68 0.19
N VAL A 82 -2.05 -14.55 -0.59
CA VAL A 82 -2.72 -15.40 -1.59
C VAL A 82 -2.75 -16.83 -1.07
N ASP A 83 -3.90 -17.48 -1.19
CA ASP A 83 -4.07 -18.89 -0.83
C ASP A 83 -4.31 -19.74 -2.09
N SER A 84 -3.65 -20.90 -2.16
CA SER A 84 -3.73 -21.79 -3.32
C SER A 84 -4.78 -22.87 -3.19
N TRP A 85 -5.42 -23.02 -2.01
CA TRP A 85 -6.24 -24.19 -1.71
C TRP A 85 -7.32 -24.46 -2.76
N GLU A 86 -8.00 -23.43 -3.25
CA GLU A 86 -9.03 -23.55 -4.29
C GLU A 86 -8.45 -23.95 -5.66
N CYS A 87 -7.22 -23.50 -5.98
CA CYS A 87 -6.51 -23.91 -7.19
C CYS A 87 -6.09 -25.38 -7.17
N ASP A 88 -5.81 -25.91 -5.99
CA ASP A 88 -5.32 -27.28 -5.80
C ASP A 88 -6.46 -28.33 -5.85
N GLN A 89 -7.73 -27.90 -5.94
CA GLN A 89 -8.86 -28.81 -6.02
C GLN A 89 -9.08 -29.34 -7.45
N SER A 90 -9.36 -30.64 -7.56
CA SER A 90 -9.67 -31.30 -8.84
C SER A 90 -11.05 -30.93 -9.41
N GLU A 91 -11.93 -30.41 -8.56
CA GLU A 91 -13.29 -30.02 -8.91
C GLU A 91 -13.56 -28.55 -8.57
N TRP A 92 -14.57 -27.97 -9.21
CA TRP A 92 -14.95 -26.60 -8.90
C TRP A 92 -15.53 -26.52 -7.50
N MET A 93 -15.08 -25.52 -6.73
CA MET A 93 -15.53 -25.30 -5.37
C MET A 93 -16.51 -24.14 -5.30
N GLU A 94 -17.62 -24.39 -4.61
CA GLU A 94 -18.56 -23.34 -4.24
C GLU A 94 -17.89 -22.38 -3.26
N THR A 95 -18.17 -21.08 -3.39
CA THR A 95 -17.63 -20.04 -2.50
C THR A 95 -17.89 -20.33 -1.03
N ALA A 96 -19.03 -20.96 -0.68
CA ALA A 96 -19.32 -21.38 0.69
C ALA A 96 -18.27 -22.35 1.26
N LYS A 97 -17.78 -23.30 0.46
CA LYS A 97 -16.72 -24.24 0.85
C LYS A 97 -15.37 -23.55 1.00
N VAL A 98 -15.07 -22.57 0.16
CA VAL A 98 -13.86 -21.74 0.24
C VAL A 98 -13.86 -20.91 1.53
N VAL A 99 -14.99 -20.26 1.85
CA VAL A 99 -15.18 -19.52 3.11
C VAL A 99 -14.99 -20.45 4.31
N GLN A 100 -15.61 -21.64 4.29
CA GLN A 100 -15.49 -22.62 5.37
C GLN A 100 -14.05 -23.12 5.54
N HIS A 101 -13.32 -23.39 4.45
CA HIS A 101 -11.92 -23.76 4.50
C HIS A 101 -11.08 -22.70 5.22
N HIS A 102 -11.19 -21.42 4.79
CA HIS A 102 -10.43 -20.35 5.41
C HIS A 102 -10.82 -20.10 6.86
N HIS A 103 -12.11 -20.22 7.19
CA HIS A 103 -12.57 -20.11 8.58
C HIS A 103 -11.92 -21.19 9.46
N ASN A 104 -11.97 -22.45 9.05
CA ASN A 104 -11.36 -23.56 9.79
C ASN A 104 -9.84 -23.41 9.91
N LYS A 105 -9.17 -22.97 8.83
CA LYS A 105 -7.72 -22.71 8.83
C LYS A 105 -7.32 -21.62 9.82
N LEU A 106 -8.16 -20.60 9.99
CA LEU A 106 -7.94 -19.53 10.96
C LEU A 106 -8.13 -20.03 12.40
N LEU A 107 -9.16 -20.84 12.67
CA LEU A 107 -9.36 -21.45 14.00
C LEU A 107 -8.16 -22.31 14.42
N VAL A 108 -7.68 -23.16 13.51
CA VAL A 108 -6.50 -24.01 13.76
C VAL A 108 -5.23 -23.17 13.95
N ALA A 109 -5.12 -22.02 13.29
CA ALA A 109 -3.99 -21.12 13.49
C ALA A 109 -4.05 -20.42 14.86
N GLU A 110 -5.25 -20.06 15.35
CA GLU A 110 -5.44 -19.52 16.70
C GLU A 110 -5.13 -20.55 17.78
N ASP A 111 -5.50 -21.81 17.58
CA ASP A 111 -5.18 -22.91 18.50
C ASP A 111 -3.68 -23.26 18.52
N ASN A 112 -2.97 -23.05 17.41
CA ASN A 112 -1.53 -23.32 17.29
C ASN A 112 -0.63 -22.16 17.73
N THR A 113 -1.16 -20.95 17.97
CA THR A 113 -0.36 -19.79 18.42
C THR A 113 0.13 -19.86 19.86
N ASP A 114 -0.15 -20.94 20.59
CA ASP A 114 0.50 -21.25 21.87
C ASP A 114 1.92 -21.85 21.73
N ASP A 115 2.44 -22.07 20.50
CA ASP A 115 3.79 -22.61 20.30
C ASP A 115 4.55 -21.97 19.10
N VAL A 116 5.43 -21.03 19.44
CA VAL A 116 6.68 -20.53 18.80
C VAL A 116 6.72 -20.00 17.34
N ASP A 117 7.25 -18.77 17.23
CA ASP A 117 7.71 -18.04 16.04
C ASP A 117 8.72 -18.79 15.17
N SER A 118 8.65 -18.59 13.84
CA SER A 118 9.81 -18.71 12.93
C SER A 118 9.60 -17.93 11.61
N VAL A 119 10.48 -16.96 11.36
CA VAL A 119 10.58 -16.12 10.16
C VAL A 119 11.37 -16.83 9.06
N SER A 120 11.00 -16.69 7.78
CA SER A 120 11.93 -16.95 6.67
C SER A 120 11.84 -15.93 5.54
N ALA A 121 13.01 -15.44 5.15
CA ALA A 121 13.27 -14.42 4.13
C ALA A 121 13.27 -15.00 2.70
N ALA A 122 12.83 -14.20 1.71
CA ALA A 122 13.01 -14.52 0.29
C ALA A 122 13.58 -13.33 -0.51
N LYS A 123 14.32 -13.66 -1.57
CA LYS A 123 15.44 -12.93 -2.17
C LYS A 123 15.06 -12.39 -3.57
N LYS A 124 15.26 -11.07 -3.79
CA LYS A 124 14.94 -10.32 -5.03
C LYS A 124 15.71 -10.75 -6.29
N ARG A 125 15.06 -10.71 -7.45
CA ARG A 125 15.68 -10.58 -8.80
C ARG A 125 14.86 -9.65 -9.72
N ARG A 126 15.55 -8.92 -10.60
CA ARG A 126 15.13 -7.73 -11.38
C ARG A 126 15.00 -8.07 -12.87
N VAL A 127 13.97 -7.61 -13.58
CA VAL A 127 13.92 -7.53 -15.07
C VAL A 127 13.11 -6.29 -15.54
N GLU A 128 13.53 -5.75 -16.70
CA GLU A 128 13.30 -4.44 -17.33
C GLU A 128 11.88 -4.09 -17.83
N GLU A 129 11.59 -2.78 -17.88
CA GLU A 129 10.32 -2.14 -18.28
C GLU A 129 10.33 -1.52 -19.70
N LYS A 130 9.12 -1.31 -20.27
CA LYS A 130 8.80 -0.56 -21.51
C LYS A 130 7.52 0.30 -21.28
N PRO A 131 7.23 1.31 -22.13
CA PRO A 131 7.49 2.74 -21.94
C PRO A 131 6.33 3.53 -21.29
N LEU A 132 6.70 4.68 -20.73
CA LEU A 132 5.95 5.56 -19.82
C LEU A 132 5.26 6.74 -20.58
N ASP A 133 4.10 7.22 -20.10
CA ASP A 133 3.47 8.46 -20.62
C ASP A 133 4.14 9.73 -20.07
N SER A 134 3.81 10.89 -20.67
CA SER A 134 4.43 12.21 -20.44
C SER A 134 4.37 12.76 -19.00
N SER A 135 3.60 12.15 -18.10
CA SER A 135 3.56 12.47 -16.67
C SER A 135 4.46 11.59 -15.80
N GLY A 136 5.05 10.54 -16.38
CA GLY A 136 5.90 9.58 -15.66
C GLY A 136 5.15 8.72 -14.63
N ILE A 137 3.82 8.83 -14.53
CA ILE A 137 2.99 8.07 -13.61
C ILE A 137 2.01 7.26 -14.45
N LYS A 138 2.05 5.92 -14.33
CA LYS A 138 1.08 5.03 -15.01
C LYS A 138 -0.34 5.49 -14.65
N THR A 139 -1.17 5.85 -15.63
CA THR A 139 -2.51 6.45 -15.48
C THR A 139 -3.43 5.78 -14.43
N PRO A 140 -3.37 4.44 -14.20
CA PRO A 140 -4.10 3.79 -13.11
C PRO A 140 -3.63 4.14 -11.69
N LEU A 141 -2.33 4.43 -11.48
CA LEU A 141 -1.75 4.76 -10.17
C LEU A 141 -2.24 6.12 -9.65
N ARG A 142 -2.48 7.09 -10.55
CA ARG A 142 -2.94 8.44 -10.19
C ARG A 142 -4.34 8.44 -9.55
N LYS A 143 -5.26 7.59 -10.03
CA LYS A 143 -6.61 7.45 -9.44
C LYS A 143 -6.60 6.75 -8.08
N ILE A 144 -5.58 5.92 -7.81
CA ILE A 144 -5.42 5.15 -6.58
C ILE A 144 -4.83 6.03 -5.46
N ALA A 145 -3.80 6.82 -5.76
CA ALA A 145 -3.17 7.74 -4.83
C ALA A 145 -4.16 8.74 -4.20
N LEU A 146 -5.16 9.18 -4.97
CA LEU A 146 -6.18 10.14 -4.53
C LEU A 146 -7.14 9.61 -3.45
N LYS A 147 -7.23 8.28 -3.26
CA LYS A 147 -8.15 7.67 -2.28
C LYS A 147 -7.45 7.08 -1.06
N LEU A 148 -6.11 7.03 -1.03
CA LEU A 148 -5.36 6.45 0.07
C LEU A 148 -5.33 7.40 1.28
N LYS A 149 -5.74 6.90 2.44
CA LYS A 149 -5.44 7.58 3.71
C LYS A 149 -3.95 7.48 3.96
N GLN A 150 -3.32 8.63 4.19
CA GLN A 150 -1.90 8.74 4.47
C GLN A 150 -1.71 9.22 5.90
N ARG A 151 -0.77 8.60 6.61
CA ARG A 151 -0.30 9.06 7.91
C ARG A 151 1.07 9.70 7.72
N LYS A 152 1.29 10.88 8.31
CA LYS A 152 2.61 11.52 8.35
C LYS A 152 3.18 11.43 9.76
N VAL A 153 4.43 11.00 9.83
CA VAL A 153 5.23 11.02 11.05
C VAL A 153 6.42 11.94 10.76
N ILE A 154 6.54 13.01 11.54
CA ILE A 154 7.63 13.98 11.43
C ILE A 154 8.42 13.90 12.72
N GLU A 155 9.67 13.47 12.61
CA GLU A 155 10.61 13.32 13.71
C GLU A 155 11.75 14.33 13.50
N GLN A 156 12.19 14.97 14.59
CA GLN A 156 13.36 15.83 14.58
C GLN A 156 14.38 15.29 15.60
N GLN A 157 15.59 15.02 15.13
CA GLN A 157 16.72 14.55 15.94
C GLN A 157 17.86 15.56 15.81
N GLY A 158 17.85 16.57 16.69
CA GLY A 158 18.79 17.68 16.60
C GLY A 158 18.56 18.51 15.31
N ASP A 159 19.55 18.51 14.43
CA ASP A 159 19.51 19.20 13.12
C ASP A 159 18.93 18.33 11.98
N LEU A 160 18.72 17.03 12.23
CA LEU A 160 18.19 16.09 11.27
C LEU A 160 16.66 15.99 11.39
N TYR A 161 15.98 16.24 10.27
CA TYR A 161 14.56 16.01 10.11
C TYR A 161 14.34 14.68 9.38
N ILE A 162 13.35 13.91 9.84
CA ILE A 162 12.91 12.67 9.20
C ILE A 162 11.41 12.75 9.01
N ILE A 163 10.96 12.72 7.76
CA ILE A 163 9.54 12.71 7.41
C ILE A 163 9.21 11.35 6.80
N LYS A 164 8.31 10.62 7.46
CA LYS A 164 7.77 9.34 6.99
C LYS A 164 6.33 9.57 6.54
N THR A 165 6.05 9.38 5.25
CA THR A 165 4.69 9.28 4.72
C THR A 165 4.35 7.81 4.60
N ILE A 166 3.40 7.37 5.43
CA ILE A 166 2.99 5.99 5.56
C ILE A 166 1.62 5.86 4.92
N SER A 167 1.46 4.90 4.02
CA SER A 167 0.17 4.50 3.49
C SER A 167 0.10 2.99 3.41
N SER A 168 -1.08 2.47 3.14
CA SER A 168 -1.23 1.04 2.97
C SER A 168 -0.61 0.49 1.69
N PHE A 169 -0.30 1.36 0.72
CA PHE A 169 0.21 0.94 -0.59
C PHE A 169 1.71 1.19 -0.73
N ARG A 170 2.17 2.41 -0.44
CA ARG A 170 3.59 2.77 -0.53
C ARG A 170 3.98 3.71 0.60
N ASN A 171 5.14 3.42 1.18
CA ASN A 171 5.75 4.21 2.23
C ASN A 171 6.94 4.97 1.65
N TYR A 172 7.06 6.23 2.05
CA TYR A 172 8.14 7.11 1.61
C TYR A 172 8.78 7.77 2.83
N THR A 173 10.11 7.72 2.92
CA THR A 173 10.86 8.35 4.00
C THR A 173 11.91 9.27 3.41
N ILE A 174 11.96 10.50 3.90
CA ILE A 174 12.96 11.49 3.54
C ILE A 174 13.65 11.98 4.81
N SER A 175 14.97 12.07 4.76
CA SER A 175 15.80 12.56 5.85
C SER A 175 16.68 13.70 5.34
N PHE A 176 16.67 14.84 6.03
CA PHE A 176 17.36 16.04 5.56
C PHE A 176 17.77 16.97 6.71
N LYS A 177 18.70 17.87 6.42
CA LYS A 177 19.04 19.01 7.27
C LYS A 177 18.54 20.29 6.60
N ILE A 178 18.14 21.26 7.41
CA ILE A 178 17.66 22.55 6.91
C ILE A 178 18.79 23.26 6.16
N ASP A 179 18.45 23.87 5.03
CA ASP A 179 19.33 24.62 4.13
C ASP A 179 20.54 23.83 3.59
N GLN A 180 20.49 22.50 3.66
CA GLN A 180 21.51 21.62 3.09
C GLN A 180 20.94 20.81 1.93
N MET A 181 21.63 20.87 0.80
CA MET A 181 21.26 20.13 -0.39
C MET A 181 21.64 18.65 -0.24
N PHE A 182 20.76 17.75 -0.65
CA PHE A 182 20.99 16.31 -0.64
C PHE A 182 20.42 15.64 -1.90
N GLU A 183 20.91 14.45 -2.20
CA GLU A 183 20.35 13.62 -3.27
C GLU A 183 19.16 12.83 -2.73
N GLU A 184 18.02 12.94 -3.41
CA GLU A 184 16.77 12.27 -3.07
C GLU A 184 16.39 11.32 -4.21
N TYR A 185 16.22 10.04 -3.88
CA TYR A 185 15.63 9.07 -4.81
C TYR A 185 14.16 8.84 -4.45
N THR A 186 13.24 9.26 -5.33
CA THR A 186 11.79 9.21 -5.12
C THR A 186 11.20 7.81 -5.37
N LYS A 187 11.84 6.81 -4.77
CA LYS A 187 11.47 5.40 -4.87
C LYS A 187 10.04 5.19 -4.39
N GLY A 188 9.25 4.46 -5.19
CA GLY A 188 7.85 4.23 -4.86
C GLY A 188 6.94 5.43 -5.17
N LEU A 189 7.47 6.55 -5.66
CA LEU A 189 6.65 7.61 -6.25
C LEU A 189 6.78 7.52 -7.76
N ASP A 190 7.64 8.35 -8.32
CA ASP A 190 7.90 8.49 -9.75
C ASP A 190 9.32 8.03 -10.15
N GLU A 191 10.06 7.44 -9.20
CA GLU A 191 11.34 6.75 -9.40
C GLU A 191 12.44 7.61 -10.05
N ARG A 192 12.56 8.88 -9.62
CA ARG A 192 13.57 9.83 -10.09
C ARG A 192 14.61 10.14 -9.02
N VAL A 193 15.81 10.45 -9.47
CA VAL A 193 16.85 11.06 -8.64
C VAL A 193 16.77 12.57 -8.82
N VAL A 194 16.59 13.30 -7.73
CA VAL A 194 16.53 14.76 -7.70
C VAL A 194 17.48 15.29 -6.63
N LYS A 195 17.90 16.55 -6.76
CA LYS A 195 18.61 17.26 -5.69
C LYS A 195 17.62 18.10 -4.92
N SER A 196 17.50 17.85 -3.63
CA SER A 196 16.50 18.48 -2.79
C SER A 196 17.15 19.38 -1.77
N VAL A 197 16.50 20.51 -1.47
CA VAL A 197 16.87 21.41 -0.38
C VAL A 197 15.60 21.81 0.35
N VAL A 198 15.65 21.79 1.68
CA VAL A 198 14.50 22.15 2.53
C VAL A 198 14.87 23.36 3.37
N SER A 199 14.04 24.40 3.30
CA SER A 199 14.25 25.66 4.01
C SER A 199 12.97 26.16 4.68
N TRP A 200 13.12 27.01 5.69
CA TRP A 200 11.99 27.71 6.29
C TRP A 200 11.70 28.99 5.50
N GLN A 201 10.46 29.14 5.04
CA GLN A 201 9.94 30.35 4.41
C GLN A 201 8.76 30.88 5.23
N GLY A 202 9.05 31.79 6.16
CA GLY A 202 8.08 32.23 7.16
C GLY A 202 7.65 31.06 8.05
N ASN A 203 6.37 30.74 8.08
CA ASN A 203 5.82 29.61 8.83
C ASN A 203 5.73 28.29 8.02
N LYS A 204 6.21 28.29 6.77
CA LYS A 204 6.19 27.12 5.89
C LYS A 204 7.56 26.46 5.83
N LEU A 205 7.58 25.14 5.93
CA LEU A 205 8.73 24.31 5.60
C LEU A 205 8.64 23.92 4.13
N VAL A 206 9.53 24.46 3.31
CA VAL A 206 9.47 24.35 1.84
C VAL A 206 10.63 23.51 1.33
N CYS A 207 10.33 22.53 0.50
CA CYS A 207 11.31 21.71 -0.21
C CYS A 207 11.27 22.03 -1.70
N GLU A 208 12.42 22.34 -2.26
CA GLU A 208 12.63 22.47 -3.70
C GLU A 208 13.36 21.23 -4.21
N GLN A 209 12.83 20.61 -5.26
CA GLN A 209 13.38 19.40 -5.87
C GLN A 209 13.87 19.74 -7.28
N ILE A 210 15.20 19.79 -7.44
CA ILE A 210 15.86 20.14 -8.70
C ILE A 210 16.17 18.86 -9.47
N GLY A 211 15.62 18.74 -10.68
CA GLY A 211 15.84 17.59 -11.56
C GLY A 211 15.20 17.79 -12.92
N GLU A 212 14.75 16.70 -13.54
CA GLU A 212 14.09 16.69 -14.86
C GLU A 212 12.83 17.57 -14.91
N LYS A 213 12.04 17.55 -13.82
CA LYS A 213 10.74 18.23 -13.73
C LYS A 213 10.89 19.64 -13.19
N ARG A 214 10.27 20.61 -13.86
CA ARG A 214 10.29 22.03 -13.48
C ARG A 214 9.32 22.31 -12.35
N ASN A 215 9.67 23.30 -11.53
CA ASN A 215 8.85 23.78 -10.41
C ASN A 215 8.30 22.62 -9.56
N ARG A 216 9.19 21.71 -9.16
CA ARG A 216 8.86 20.52 -8.39
C ARG A 216 9.25 20.74 -6.93
N GLY A 217 8.33 20.45 -6.03
CA GLY A 217 8.59 20.60 -4.60
C GLY A 217 7.35 20.40 -3.74
N TRP A 218 7.49 20.75 -2.48
CA TRP A 218 6.39 20.73 -1.53
C TRP A 218 6.54 21.76 -0.43
N ALA A 219 5.42 22.15 0.19
CA ALA A 219 5.40 23.02 1.34
C ALA A 219 4.50 22.43 2.44
N HIS A 220 5.03 22.33 3.65
CA HIS A 220 4.27 21.99 4.86
C HIS A 220 4.10 23.20 5.76
N TRP A 221 2.93 23.35 6.38
CA TRP A 221 2.72 24.34 7.44
C TRP A 221 1.64 23.89 8.41
N MET A 222 1.68 24.46 9.61
CA MET A 222 0.67 24.22 10.64
C MET A 222 -0.36 25.34 10.65
N GLU A 223 -1.63 24.97 10.76
CA GLU A 223 -2.74 25.88 11.03
C GLU A 223 -3.63 25.24 12.12
N GLY A 224 -3.51 25.74 13.35
CA GLY A 224 -4.16 25.13 14.51
C GLY A 224 -3.66 23.70 14.77
N ASP A 225 -4.58 22.73 14.80
CA ASP A 225 -4.31 21.29 14.98
C ASP A 225 -4.11 20.53 13.65
N LYS A 226 -4.05 21.25 12.53
CA LYS A 226 -3.94 20.69 11.18
C LYS A 226 -2.57 20.95 10.57
N LEU A 227 -2.00 19.91 9.97
CA LEU A 227 -0.84 19.98 9.11
C LEU A 227 -1.32 20.07 7.66
N HIS A 228 -0.97 21.15 6.98
CA HIS A 228 -1.25 21.36 5.57
C HIS A 228 -0.03 20.96 4.74
N LEU A 229 -0.28 20.38 3.57
CA LEU A 229 0.73 20.03 2.58
C LEU A 229 0.27 20.50 1.19
N GLU A 230 1.13 21.26 0.52
CA GLU A 230 1.04 21.55 -0.91
C GLU A 230 2.17 20.84 -1.63
N LEU A 231 1.84 19.96 -2.58
CA LEU A 231 2.77 19.36 -3.53
C LEU A 231 2.61 20.07 -4.86
N TYR A 232 3.70 20.51 -5.49
CA TYR A 232 3.66 21.22 -6.76
C TYR A 232 4.67 20.64 -7.76
N CYS A 233 4.28 20.59 -9.02
CA CYS A 233 5.12 20.10 -10.13
C CYS A 233 4.57 20.62 -11.46
N GLU A 234 5.40 21.23 -12.30
CA GLU A 234 5.04 21.69 -13.66
C GLU A 234 3.77 22.58 -13.74
N GLY A 235 3.49 23.36 -12.68
CA GLY A 235 2.32 24.25 -12.61
C GLY A 235 1.07 23.59 -11.99
N GLU A 236 1.09 22.27 -11.77
CA GLU A 236 0.03 21.56 -11.06
C GLU A 236 0.26 21.61 -9.55
N VAL A 237 -0.83 21.70 -8.78
CA VAL A 237 -0.80 21.76 -7.31
C VAL A 237 -1.77 20.75 -6.71
N CYS A 238 -1.29 19.91 -5.80
CA CYS A 238 -2.08 19.00 -4.98
C CYS A 238 -2.05 19.44 -3.52
N LYS A 239 -3.22 19.49 -2.87
CA LYS A 239 -3.37 19.92 -1.47
C LYS A 239 -3.84 18.77 -0.60
N GLN A 240 -3.20 18.59 0.55
CA GLN A 240 -3.57 17.61 1.55
C GLN A 240 -3.62 18.27 2.94
N VAL A 241 -4.53 17.80 3.78
CA VAL A 241 -4.68 18.28 5.16
C VAL A 241 -4.73 17.07 6.08
N PHE A 242 -3.88 17.08 7.10
CA PHE A 242 -3.78 16.04 8.11
C PHE A 242 -4.19 16.63 9.45
N LYS A 243 -4.96 15.87 10.24
CA LYS A 243 -5.26 16.24 11.62
C LYS A 243 -4.24 15.56 12.54
N ARG A 244 -3.72 16.28 13.53
CA ARG A 244 -2.86 15.68 14.55
C ARG A 244 -3.65 14.63 15.33
N ALA A 245 -3.11 13.41 15.40
CA ALA A 245 -3.64 12.35 16.25
C ALA A 245 -3.39 12.66 17.74
#